data_AF-A0AA47KME4-F1
#
_entry.id   AF-A0AA47KME4-F1
#
_cell.length_a   1.000
_cell.length_b   1.000
_cell.length_c   1.000
_cell.angle_alpha   90.00
_cell.angle_beta   90.00
_cell.angle_gamma   90.00
#
_symmetry.space_group_name_H-M   'P 1'
#
loop_
_entity.id
_entity.type
_entity.pdbx_description
1 polymer ?
#
loop_
_entity_poly.entity_id
_entity_poly.type
_entity_poly.pdbx_seq_one_letter_code
_entity_poly.pdbx_strand_id
1 'polypeptide(L)'
;MANRTRLTALTVSSVSLLVHAGLAQANIYPDQIVLDNLVDDQCRANYRPLTANEASTHRDYLTDRMGQWQISGLEDNWVIMGSGYNGEIKQQSGAPADTWCYPENDEGEIPNYAAKSIPEGTELDIQYALVNNRSEFVKPLSYLAHYLGYAWVGGNHSDYVGEDMDVWRSGDKWYIRGNNDGGCDGYRCGDKTTITVDNFAYTLNDSDFWHGDVVESDRQLVETVSAVARNNTGIDQQVVVDLKVDESTNWEKTNTYGFSQKVETENSFDWPLVGETKLTISFEANQSFASSNGGASSEQVTLQARPFVPAHSEIPIRVELYRSSISYPYRFGADISYDVNVNGFLRWGGNAWHSHPDNRPTHSHTFTMGRGSQPSADIAYQWHHRYIPGEVKWWDWSWAIEKYGLQSMQWATGKSLRPFYSHVSGDFYAESQYAGTIEVGQAKSQISRQMRSKRSATPMASHDSANGVELISNFDSEELAELGFKNAELTIRPAQ
;
A
#
# COMPACT_ATOMS: atom_id res chain seq x y z
N MET A 1 -3.08 58.93 48.19
CA MET A 1 -3.23 59.63 46.89
C MET A 1 -2.24 59.02 45.91
N ALA A 2 -2.76 58.58 44.75
CA ALA A 2 -2.08 58.29 43.46
C ALA A 2 -0.72 57.56 43.53
N ASN A 3 -0.58 56.27 43.24
CA ASN A 3 -0.88 55.57 41.97
C ASN A 3 -0.48 56.35 40.71
N ARG A 4 0.74 56.09 40.21
CA ARG A 4 1.07 56.12 38.78
C ARG A 4 1.91 54.90 38.43
N THR A 5 1.18 53.88 38.01
CA THR A 5 1.63 52.67 37.32
C THR A 5 2.38 53.08 36.04
N ARG A 6 3.60 52.55 35.85
CA ARG A 6 4.29 52.62 34.56
C ARG A 6 3.62 51.61 33.62
N LEU A 7 2.88 52.10 32.63
CA LEU A 7 2.49 51.33 31.46
C LEU A 7 3.56 51.54 30.39
N THR A 8 4.28 50.46 30.07
CA THR A 8 5.18 50.36 28.93
C THR A 8 4.33 50.27 27.66
N ALA A 9 4.35 51.29 26.81
CA ALA A 9 3.71 51.23 25.50
C ALA A 9 4.62 50.42 24.55
N LEU A 10 4.20 49.19 24.24
CA LEU A 10 4.74 48.45 23.09
C LEU A 10 4.28 49.13 21.81
N THR A 11 5.23 49.60 21.01
CA THR A 11 5.03 49.96 19.60
C THR A 11 4.81 48.69 18.80
N VAL A 12 3.57 48.44 18.38
CA VAL A 12 3.23 47.42 17.38
C VAL A 12 3.61 47.98 16.01
N SER A 13 4.81 47.66 15.54
CA SER A 13 5.17 47.82 14.12
C SER A 13 4.45 46.72 13.35
N SER A 14 3.39 47.10 12.63
CA SER A 14 2.70 46.27 11.66
C SER A 14 3.62 45.98 10.47
N VAL A 15 4.41 44.91 10.57
CA VAL A 15 5.07 44.29 9.42
C VAL A 15 3.98 43.62 8.59
N SER A 16 3.61 44.28 7.49
CA SER A 16 2.81 43.64 6.45
C SER A 16 3.69 42.59 5.77
N LEU A 17 3.57 41.34 6.21
CA LEU A 17 4.06 40.18 5.48
C LEU A 17 3.25 40.10 4.19
N LEU A 18 3.79 40.65 3.11
CA LEU A 18 3.43 40.29 1.74
C LEU A 18 3.77 38.82 1.57
N VAL A 19 2.81 37.94 1.84
CA VAL A 19 2.82 36.57 1.36
C VAL A 19 2.75 36.66 -0.15
N HIS A 20 3.90 36.65 -0.81
CA HIS A 20 3.97 36.28 -2.21
C HIS A 20 3.59 34.80 -2.24
N ALA A 21 2.33 34.53 -2.58
CA ALA A 21 1.97 33.24 -3.10
C ALA A 21 2.87 33.03 -4.32
N GLY A 22 3.94 32.25 -4.17
CA GLY A 22 4.66 31.73 -5.29
C GLY A 22 3.65 30.94 -6.11
N LEU A 23 3.30 31.45 -7.28
CA LEU A 23 2.64 30.65 -8.30
C LEU A 23 3.55 29.45 -8.51
N ALA A 24 3.08 28.26 -8.16
CA ALA A 24 3.74 27.04 -8.57
C ALA A 24 3.86 27.11 -10.10
N GLN A 25 5.09 27.23 -10.62
CA GLN A 25 5.30 27.15 -12.06
C GLN A 25 4.80 25.77 -12.50
N ALA A 26 3.90 25.74 -13.49
CA ALA A 26 3.45 24.49 -14.09
C ALA A 26 4.67 23.74 -14.66
N ASN A 27 4.66 22.41 -14.56
CA ASN A 27 5.70 21.59 -15.17
C ASN A 27 5.53 21.66 -16.70
N ILE A 28 6.48 22.24 -17.41
CA ILE A 28 6.41 22.38 -18.87
C ILE A 28 7.06 21.18 -19.53
N TYR A 29 6.25 20.28 -20.08
CA TYR A 29 6.75 19.10 -20.79
C TYR A 29 7.24 19.48 -22.20
N PRO A 30 8.53 19.27 -22.53
CA PRO A 30 9.08 19.65 -23.82
C PRO A 30 8.31 19.05 -25.00
N ASP A 31 7.89 17.78 -24.87
CA ASP A 31 7.16 17.02 -25.90
C ASP A 31 5.77 17.59 -26.26
N GLN A 32 5.24 18.50 -25.45
CA GLN A 32 3.95 19.14 -25.69
C GLN A 32 4.08 20.57 -26.21
N ILE A 33 5.30 21.12 -26.27
CA ILE A 33 5.56 22.44 -26.84
C ILE A 33 5.42 22.35 -28.36
N VAL A 34 4.67 23.29 -28.93
CA VAL A 34 4.44 23.39 -30.38
C VAL A 34 4.81 24.77 -30.89
N LEU A 35 5.29 24.85 -32.14
CA LEU A 35 5.47 26.11 -32.84
C LEU A 35 4.24 26.37 -33.71
N ASP A 36 3.56 27.48 -33.46
CA ASP A 36 2.41 27.93 -34.25
C ASP A 36 2.77 29.13 -35.12
N ASN A 37 2.37 29.09 -36.39
CA ASN A 37 2.64 30.18 -37.34
C ASN A 37 1.42 31.11 -37.43
N LEU A 38 0.91 31.52 -36.27
CA LEU A 38 -0.16 32.50 -36.14
C LEU A 38 0.46 33.83 -35.74
N VAL A 39 0.11 34.90 -36.45
CA VAL A 39 0.70 36.23 -36.22
C VAL A 39 0.30 36.76 -34.83
N ASP A 40 1.19 37.51 -34.19
CA ASP A 40 0.94 38.31 -32.97
C ASP A 40 0.78 37.48 -31.69
N ASP A 41 1.77 36.62 -31.40
CA ASP A 41 1.81 35.79 -30.19
C ASP A 41 0.55 34.94 -29.99
N GLN A 42 -0.06 34.52 -31.10
CA GLN A 42 -1.25 33.70 -31.09
C GLN A 42 -0.91 32.23 -31.11
N CYS A 43 -1.66 31.47 -30.33
CA CYS A 43 -1.62 30.02 -30.31
C CYS A 43 -2.92 29.44 -30.83
N ARG A 44 -2.86 28.18 -31.27
CA ARG A 44 -4.05 27.40 -31.59
C ARG A 44 -4.98 27.30 -30.38
N ALA A 45 -6.24 26.95 -30.62
CA ALA A 45 -7.23 26.80 -29.54
C ALA A 45 -6.74 25.85 -28.43
N ASN A 46 -6.99 26.22 -27.17
CA ASN A 46 -6.53 25.55 -25.94
C ASN A 46 -5.01 25.54 -25.71
N TYR A 47 -4.28 26.43 -26.36
CA TYR A 47 -2.86 26.67 -26.14
C TYR A 47 -2.62 28.13 -25.78
N ARG A 48 -1.57 28.36 -25.00
CA ARG A 48 -1.07 29.69 -24.65
C ARG A 48 0.39 29.86 -25.06
N PRO A 49 0.87 31.09 -25.28
CA PRO A 49 2.29 31.34 -25.49
C PRO A 49 3.12 30.90 -24.27
N LEU A 50 4.35 30.46 -24.51
CA LEU A 50 5.31 30.22 -23.44
C LEU A 50 5.81 31.55 -22.86
N THR A 51 5.94 31.61 -21.53
CA THR A 51 6.63 32.73 -20.86
C THR A 51 8.13 32.69 -21.17
N ALA A 52 8.81 33.83 -21.03
CA ALA A 52 10.27 33.89 -21.14
C ALA A 52 10.99 32.97 -20.13
N ASN A 53 10.43 32.78 -18.93
CA ASN A 53 11.01 31.90 -17.91
C ASN A 53 10.87 30.42 -18.30
N GLU A 54 9.71 30.00 -18.79
CA GLU A 54 9.48 28.64 -19.28
C GLU A 54 10.38 28.34 -20.49
N ALA A 55 10.48 29.28 -21.44
CA ALA A 55 11.37 29.15 -22.58
C ALA A 55 12.85 29.09 -22.18
N SER A 56 13.25 29.81 -21.12
CA SER A 56 14.63 29.78 -20.60
C SER A 56 14.99 28.40 -20.02
N THR A 57 14.06 27.78 -19.28
CA THR A 57 14.23 26.41 -18.74
C THR A 57 14.47 25.40 -19.86
N HIS A 58 13.76 25.53 -20.98
CA HIS A 58 13.84 24.60 -22.11
C HIS A 58 14.61 25.15 -23.31
N ARG A 59 15.49 26.13 -23.10
CA ARG A 59 16.14 26.89 -24.18
C ARG A 59 16.79 25.98 -25.22
N ASP A 60 17.61 25.03 -24.76
CA ASP A 60 18.37 24.16 -25.65
C ASP A 60 17.43 23.30 -26.53
N TYR A 61 16.37 22.74 -25.91
CA TYR A 61 15.32 21.99 -26.59
C TYR A 61 14.61 22.80 -27.70
N LEU A 62 14.27 24.06 -27.40
CA LEU A 62 13.63 24.97 -28.36
C LEU A 62 14.58 25.33 -29.50
N THR A 63 15.82 25.70 -29.19
CA THR A 63 16.79 26.15 -30.19
C THR A 63 17.20 25.05 -31.16
N ASP A 64 17.21 23.79 -30.73
CA ASP A 64 17.49 22.63 -31.58
C ASP A 64 16.40 22.39 -32.64
N ARG A 65 15.20 22.93 -32.41
CA ARG A 65 14.03 22.85 -33.31
C ARG A 65 13.82 24.13 -34.12
N MET A 66 14.71 25.10 -33.96
CA MET A 66 14.69 26.37 -34.69
C MET A 66 15.73 26.39 -35.81
N GLY A 67 15.42 27.10 -36.89
CA GLY A 67 16.43 27.48 -37.86
C GLY A 67 17.52 28.35 -37.22
N GLN A 68 18.75 28.28 -37.75
CA GLN A 68 19.92 28.96 -37.18
C GLN A 68 19.67 30.46 -36.87
N TRP A 69 18.92 31.15 -37.73
CA TRP A 69 18.61 32.58 -37.59
C TRP A 69 17.12 32.86 -37.38
N GLN A 70 16.34 31.85 -37.01
CA GLN A 70 14.91 32.01 -36.75
C GLN A 70 14.69 32.83 -35.47
N ILE A 71 13.61 33.60 -35.43
CA ILE A 71 13.15 34.35 -34.26
C ILE A 71 11.69 33.99 -34.07
N SER A 72 11.34 33.48 -32.89
CA SER A 72 9.99 33.02 -32.57
C SER A 72 9.47 33.72 -31.31
N GLY A 73 8.18 34.05 -31.33
CA GLY A 73 7.48 34.76 -30.27
C GLY A 73 7.23 33.91 -29.04
N LEU A 74 7.12 34.62 -27.93
CA LEU A 74 6.81 34.17 -26.58
C LEU A 74 5.79 35.16 -26.00
N GLU A 75 5.24 34.85 -24.83
CA GLU A 75 4.31 35.74 -24.13
C GLU A 75 4.90 37.14 -23.89
N ASP A 76 4.05 38.18 -23.90
CA ASP A 76 4.40 39.57 -23.57
C ASP A 76 5.50 40.21 -24.45
N ASN A 77 5.50 39.96 -25.76
CA ASN A 77 6.48 40.49 -26.74
C ASN A 77 7.93 40.05 -26.45
N TRP A 78 8.09 38.91 -25.79
CA TRP A 78 9.37 38.24 -25.70
C TRP A 78 9.61 37.40 -26.95
N VAL A 79 10.87 37.19 -27.29
CA VAL A 79 11.28 36.30 -28.37
C VAL A 79 12.42 35.41 -27.92
N ILE A 80 12.48 34.21 -28.47
CA ILE A 80 13.67 33.35 -28.46
C ILE A 80 14.27 33.34 -29.86
N MET A 81 15.60 33.39 -29.94
CA MET A 81 16.35 33.41 -31.19
C MET A 81 17.08 32.08 -31.40
N GLY A 82 17.23 31.65 -32.66
CA GLY A 82 17.85 30.37 -33.02
C GLY A 82 19.33 30.26 -32.63
N SER A 83 19.92 29.09 -32.90
CA SER A 83 21.30 28.75 -32.48
C SER A 83 22.39 29.71 -32.97
N GLY A 84 22.20 30.39 -34.11
CA GLY A 84 23.09 31.44 -34.61
C GLY A 84 23.15 32.68 -33.70
N TYR A 85 22.12 32.91 -32.90
CA TYR A 85 22.04 33.93 -31.85
C TYR A 85 22.26 33.34 -30.44
N ASN A 86 22.79 32.12 -30.34
CA ASN A 86 23.03 31.40 -29.08
C ASN A 86 21.78 31.20 -28.21
N GLY A 87 20.57 31.16 -28.78
CA GLY A 87 19.37 30.98 -27.97
C GLY A 87 18.97 32.22 -27.16
N GLU A 88 19.39 33.43 -27.58
CA GLU A 88 19.08 34.66 -26.84
C GLU A 88 17.56 34.84 -26.66
N ILE A 89 17.13 35.07 -25.42
CA ILE A 89 15.76 35.43 -25.06
C ILE A 89 15.72 36.90 -24.68
N LYS A 90 14.93 37.71 -25.39
CA LYS A 90 14.82 39.16 -25.14
C LYS A 90 13.46 39.70 -25.53
N GLN A 91 13.16 40.92 -25.06
CA GLN A 91 12.03 41.68 -25.56
C GLN A 91 12.34 42.28 -26.92
N GLN A 92 11.36 42.23 -27.83
CA GLN A 92 11.48 42.83 -29.15
C GLN A 92 10.15 43.45 -29.56
N SER A 93 10.19 44.64 -30.17
CA SER A 93 9.01 45.24 -30.77
C SER A 93 8.76 44.66 -32.17
N GLY A 94 7.57 44.10 -32.36
CA GLY A 94 7.09 43.54 -33.62
C GLY A 94 6.73 42.06 -33.50
N ALA A 95 5.56 41.69 -34.04
CA ALA A 95 5.05 40.33 -34.00
C ALA A 95 5.89 39.38 -34.85
N PRO A 96 6.56 38.37 -34.25
CA PRO A 96 7.19 37.28 -34.99
C PRO A 96 6.16 36.54 -35.86
N ALA A 97 6.66 35.84 -36.88
CA ALA A 97 5.81 35.04 -37.76
C ALA A 97 5.28 33.76 -37.06
N ASP A 98 6.06 33.26 -36.09
CA ASP A 98 5.79 32.02 -35.39
C ASP A 98 5.92 32.24 -33.87
N THR A 99 5.12 31.54 -33.08
CA THR A 99 5.06 31.64 -31.61
C THR A 99 5.16 30.25 -30.98
N TRP A 100 5.96 30.12 -29.92
CA TRP A 100 6.04 28.90 -29.14
C TRP A 100 4.89 28.82 -28.15
N CYS A 101 4.14 27.72 -28.23
CA CYS A 101 2.87 27.53 -27.55
C CYS A 101 2.88 26.25 -26.71
N TYR A 102 2.11 26.26 -25.63
CA TYR A 102 1.93 25.12 -24.73
C TYR A 102 0.44 24.94 -24.39
N PRO A 103 -0.04 23.69 -24.20
CA PRO A 103 -1.43 23.44 -23.83
C PRO A 103 -1.83 24.14 -22.53
N GLU A 104 -3.07 24.63 -22.46
CA GLU A 104 -3.62 25.20 -21.22
C GLU A 104 -3.86 24.12 -20.15
N ASN A 105 -4.14 22.87 -20.57
CA ASN A 105 -4.25 21.69 -19.71
C ASN A 105 -3.29 20.60 -20.22
N ASP A 106 -2.39 20.13 -19.37
CA ASP A 106 -1.42 19.09 -19.68
C ASP A 106 -1.93 17.70 -19.26
N GLU A 107 -2.16 16.81 -20.24
CA GLU A 107 -2.50 15.40 -19.99
C GLU A 107 -1.25 14.51 -20.09
N GLY A 108 -0.20 14.87 -19.36
CA GLY A 108 1.13 14.31 -19.51
C GLY A 108 1.41 13.02 -18.73
N GLU A 109 0.48 12.51 -17.94
CA GLU A 109 0.73 11.44 -16.96
C GLU A 109 0.55 10.02 -17.50
N ILE A 110 1.20 9.04 -16.86
CA ILE A 110 0.98 7.62 -17.17
C ILE A 110 -0.42 7.21 -16.67
N PRO A 111 -1.28 6.62 -17.51
CA PRO A 111 -2.59 6.14 -17.06
C PRO A 111 -2.47 5.01 -16.04
N ASN A 112 -3.26 5.08 -14.98
CA ASN A 112 -3.39 4.01 -13.99
C ASN A 112 -4.35 2.92 -14.48
N TYR A 113 -3.84 1.71 -14.71
CA TYR A 113 -4.65 0.56 -15.06
C TYR A 113 -5.04 -0.24 -13.82
N ALA A 114 -6.29 -0.70 -13.77
CA ALA A 114 -6.76 -1.57 -12.69
C ALA A 114 -5.90 -2.84 -12.59
N ALA A 115 -5.57 -3.23 -11.36
CA ALA A 115 -4.77 -4.41 -11.07
C ALA A 115 -5.37 -5.68 -11.72
N LYS A 116 -4.52 -6.59 -12.17
CA LYS A 116 -4.93 -7.82 -12.84
C LYS A 116 -4.59 -9.04 -12.00
N SER A 117 -5.62 -9.78 -11.62
CA SER A 117 -5.45 -11.05 -10.94
C SER A 117 -4.84 -12.11 -11.88
N ILE A 118 -3.87 -12.83 -11.34
CA ILE A 118 -3.32 -14.09 -11.86
C ILE A 118 -3.92 -15.21 -10.99
N PRO A 119 -4.39 -16.32 -11.60
CA PRO A 119 -4.90 -17.45 -10.82
C PRO A 119 -3.88 -17.97 -9.81
N GLU A 120 -4.36 -18.34 -8.63
CA GLU A 120 -3.54 -18.98 -7.60
C GLU A 120 -3.05 -20.36 -8.08
N GLY A 121 -1.85 -20.74 -7.64
CA GLY A 121 -1.21 -21.99 -8.00
C GLY A 121 0.14 -22.11 -7.29
N THR A 122 1.05 -22.91 -7.83
CA THR A 122 2.46 -22.84 -7.39
C THR A 122 3.10 -21.54 -7.87
N GLU A 123 4.25 -21.18 -7.30
CA GLU A 123 5.05 -20.04 -7.78
C GLU A 123 5.29 -20.12 -9.30
N LEU A 124 5.59 -21.32 -9.81
CA LEU A 124 5.86 -21.54 -11.23
C LEU A 124 4.60 -21.34 -12.08
N ASP A 125 3.44 -21.78 -11.61
CA ASP A 125 2.17 -21.60 -12.32
C ASP A 125 1.81 -20.12 -12.46
N ILE A 126 2.01 -19.35 -11.38
CA ILE A 126 1.77 -17.90 -11.35
C ILE A 126 2.71 -17.19 -12.32
N GLN A 127 4.01 -17.45 -12.24
CA GLN A 127 4.98 -16.87 -13.16
C GLN A 127 4.67 -17.24 -14.61
N TYR A 128 4.40 -18.53 -14.89
CA TYR A 128 4.06 -19.01 -16.22
C TYR A 128 2.81 -18.32 -16.78
N ALA A 129 1.75 -18.22 -15.98
CA ALA A 129 0.50 -17.56 -16.37
C ALA A 129 0.71 -16.07 -16.67
N LEU A 130 1.56 -15.39 -15.90
CA LEU A 130 1.92 -14.00 -16.15
C LEU A 130 2.70 -13.82 -17.46
N VAL A 131 3.83 -14.51 -17.62
CA VAL A 131 4.73 -14.29 -18.78
C VAL A 131 4.17 -14.83 -20.09
N ASN A 132 3.21 -15.76 -20.05
CA ASN A 132 2.49 -16.24 -21.25
C ASN A 132 1.25 -15.41 -21.57
N ASN A 133 0.90 -14.41 -20.77
CA ASN A 133 -0.21 -13.51 -21.08
C ASN A 133 0.16 -12.58 -22.25
N ARG A 134 -0.27 -12.96 -23.45
CA ARG A 134 0.09 -12.27 -24.69
C ARG A 134 -0.38 -10.81 -24.71
N SER A 135 -1.62 -10.56 -24.30
CA SER A 135 -2.25 -9.24 -24.44
C SER A 135 -1.87 -8.26 -23.33
N GLU A 136 -1.70 -8.74 -22.10
CA GLU A 136 -1.51 -7.88 -20.93
C GLU A 136 -0.06 -7.80 -20.46
N PHE A 137 0.82 -8.72 -20.90
CA PHE A 137 2.21 -8.77 -20.46
C PHE A 137 3.19 -8.70 -21.64
N VAL A 138 3.15 -9.68 -22.56
CA VAL A 138 4.12 -9.77 -23.66
C VAL A 138 4.03 -8.57 -24.60
N LYS A 139 2.82 -8.23 -25.07
CA LYS A 139 2.63 -7.16 -26.06
C LYS A 139 2.99 -5.78 -25.50
N PRO A 140 2.54 -5.36 -24.30
CA PRO A 140 2.96 -4.09 -23.70
C PRO A 140 4.48 -3.95 -23.54
N LEU A 141 5.16 -4.96 -22.98
CA LEU A 141 6.62 -4.93 -22.81
C LEU A 141 7.36 -4.89 -24.15
N SER A 142 6.84 -5.61 -25.16
CA SER A 142 7.40 -5.59 -26.51
C SER A 142 7.27 -4.21 -27.18
N TYR A 143 6.12 -3.55 -27.03
CA TYR A 143 5.93 -2.19 -27.52
C TYR A 143 6.78 -1.18 -26.76
N LEU A 144 6.91 -1.31 -25.44
CA LEU A 144 7.82 -0.48 -24.66
C LEU A 144 9.25 -0.59 -25.20
N ALA A 145 9.78 -1.81 -25.35
CA ALA A 145 11.10 -2.04 -25.92
C ALA A 145 11.22 -1.46 -27.35
N HIS A 146 10.20 -1.68 -28.20
CA HIS A 146 10.17 -1.14 -29.55
C HIS A 146 10.25 0.39 -29.54
N TYR A 147 9.41 1.07 -28.75
CA TYR A 147 9.39 2.54 -28.68
C TYR A 147 10.67 3.13 -28.10
N LEU A 148 11.33 2.43 -27.18
CA LEU A 148 12.66 2.81 -26.70
C LEU A 148 13.76 2.64 -27.77
N GLY A 149 13.46 1.99 -28.89
CA GLY A 149 14.36 1.90 -30.04
C GLY A 149 15.05 0.55 -30.20
N TYR A 150 14.72 -0.45 -29.39
CA TYR A 150 15.22 -1.80 -29.58
C TYR A 150 14.74 -2.38 -30.92
N ALA A 151 15.64 -3.10 -31.60
CA ALA A 151 15.37 -3.66 -32.91
C ALA A 151 14.72 -5.05 -32.83
N TRP A 152 13.92 -5.39 -33.84
CA TRP A 152 13.38 -6.73 -34.06
C TRP A 152 12.68 -7.34 -32.84
N VAL A 153 11.69 -6.61 -32.30
CA VAL A 153 10.87 -7.03 -31.15
C VAL A 153 9.60 -7.75 -31.63
N GLY A 154 9.78 -8.81 -32.40
CA GLY A 154 8.73 -9.62 -33.04
C GLY A 154 9.35 -10.84 -33.73
N GLY A 155 8.57 -11.90 -33.91
CA GLY A 155 9.03 -13.11 -34.60
C GLY A 155 9.02 -13.01 -36.12
N ASN A 156 9.59 -14.01 -36.78
CA ASN A 156 9.71 -14.07 -38.24
C ASN A 156 8.37 -14.28 -38.96
N HIS A 157 7.35 -14.79 -38.26
CA HIS A 157 6.06 -15.15 -38.83
C HIS A 157 4.95 -14.13 -38.53
N SER A 158 5.30 -12.93 -38.06
CA SER A 158 4.38 -11.80 -37.92
C SER A 158 5.05 -10.48 -38.30
N ASP A 159 4.25 -9.57 -38.88
CA ASP A 159 4.67 -8.20 -39.20
C ASP A 159 4.53 -7.23 -38.02
N TYR A 160 4.03 -7.70 -36.87
CA TYR A 160 3.66 -6.85 -35.74
C TYR A 160 4.54 -7.06 -34.50
N VAL A 161 4.77 -5.96 -33.78
CA VAL A 161 5.54 -5.95 -32.53
C VAL A 161 4.86 -6.79 -31.46
N GLY A 162 5.65 -7.63 -30.79
CA GLY A 162 5.18 -8.51 -29.70
C GLY A 162 4.36 -9.72 -30.16
N GLU A 163 4.32 -9.99 -31.46
CA GLU A 163 3.70 -11.19 -32.03
C GLU A 163 4.75 -12.21 -32.45
N ASP A 164 4.34 -13.48 -32.55
CA ASP A 164 5.23 -14.61 -32.81
C ASP A 164 6.42 -14.66 -31.81
N MET A 165 6.13 -14.47 -30.52
CA MET A 165 7.14 -14.45 -29.46
C MET A 165 7.25 -15.82 -28.79
N ASP A 166 8.45 -16.38 -28.73
CA ASP A 166 8.74 -17.55 -27.91
C ASP A 166 8.91 -17.13 -26.45
N VAL A 167 8.35 -17.93 -25.55
CA VAL A 167 8.50 -17.76 -24.10
C VAL A 167 9.06 -19.04 -23.51
N TRP A 168 10.21 -18.96 -22.85
CA TRP A 168 10.84 -20.11 -22.23
C TRP A 168 11.50 -19.74 -20.91
N ARG A 169 11.74 -20.75 -20.07
CA ARG A 169 12.44 -20.61 -18.80
C ARG A 169 13.84 -21.17 -18.92
N SER A 170 14.81 -20.51 -18.27
CA SER A 170 16.15 -21.07 -18.05
C SER A 170 16.66 -20.62 -16.68
N GLY A 171 16.87 -21.59 -15.78
CA GLY A 171 17.11 -21.30 -14.36
C GLY A 171 15.90 -20.61 -13.73
N ASP A 172 16.14 -19.53 -13.00
CA ASP A 172 15.08 -18.74 -12.33
C ASP A 172 14.56 -17.56 -13.16
N LYS A 173 14.91 -17.53 -14.46
CA LYS A 173 14.55 -16.44 -15.37
C LYS A 173 13.62 -16.92 -16.47
N TRP A 174 12.72 -16.04 -16.87
CA TRP A 174 11.89 -16.19 -18.05
C TRP A 174 12.42 -15.31 -19.17
N TYR A 175 12.38 -15.83 -20.39
CA TYR A 175 12.86 -15.17 -21.58
C TYR A 175 11.72 -15.08 -22.58
N ILE A 176 11.56 -13.91 -23.17
CA ILE A 176 10.57 -13.58 -24.18
C ILE A 176 11.35 -13.00 -25.37
N ARG A 177 11.28 -13.65 -26.52
CA ARG A 177 12.00 -13.22 -27.73
C ARG A 177 11.20 -13.57 -28.97
N GLY A 178 11.30 -12.75 -30.01
CA GLY A 178 10.72 -13.08 -31.31
C GLY A 178 11.24 -14.42 -31.81
N ASN A 179 10.33 -15.28 -32.26
CA ASN A 179 10.68 -16.55 -32.89
C ASN A 179 11.58 -16.26 -34.09
N ASN A 180 12.70 -17.00 -34.16
CA ASN A 180 13.73 -16.79 -35.16
C ASN A 180 13.88 -17.98 -36.10
N ASP A 181 12.91 -18.89 -36.12
CA ASP A 181 12.86 -20.00 -37.05
C ASP A 181 12.56 -19.49 -38.46
N GLY A 182 13.07 -20.20 -39.47
CA GLY A 182 12.91 -19.80 -40.87
C GLY A 182 13.81 -18.64 -41.29
N GLY A 183 13.45 -17.99 -42.39
CA GLY A 183 14.15 -16.81 -42.93
C GLY A 183 13.59 -15.51 -42.37
N CYS A 184 14.39 -14.46 -42.38
CA CYS A 184 13.96 -13.10 -42.08
C CYS A 184 14.63 -12.10 -43.02
N ASP A 185 13.96 -10.98 -43.28
CA ASP A 185 14.47 -9.90 -44.10
C ASP A 185 14.83 -8.68 -43.24
N GLY A 186 15.94 -8.02 -43.60
CA GLY A 186 16.40 -6.79 -42.98
C GLY A 186 17.73 -6.92 -42.22
N TYR A 187 18.38 -5.79 -42.01
CA TYR A 187 19.71 -5.75 -41.42
C TYR A 187 19.72 -6.30 -39.99
N ARG A 188 20.52 -7.35 -39.77
CA ARG A 188 20.62 -8.07 -38.48
C ARG A 188 19.28 -8.59 -37.97
N CYS A 189 18.35 -8.99 -38.86
CA CYS A 189 17.04 -9.49 -38.45
C CYS A 189 17.14 -10.70 -37.51
N GLY A 190 18.20 -11.52 -37.59
CA GLY A 190 18.44 -12.63 -36.67
C GLY A 190 18.78 -12.23 -35.22
N ASP A 191 19.19 -10.98 -34.98
CA ASP A 191 19.57 -10.48 -33.66
C ASP A 191 18.34 -9.92 -32.93
N LYS A 192 17.36 -10.80 -32.67
CA LYS A 192 16.10 -10.46 -32.01
C LYS A 192 16.33 -9.95 -30.59
N THR A 193 15.66 -8.85 -30.23
CA THR A 193 15.67 -8.34 -28.85
C THR A 193 15.05 -9.36 -27.90
N THR A 194 15.71 -9.58 -26.77
CA THR A 194 15.28 -10.48 -25.71
C THR A 194 14.81 -9.67 -24.50
N ILE A 195 13.60 -9.96 -24.04
CA ILE A 195 13.06 -9.45 -22.78
C ILE A 195 13.22 -10.57 -21.75
N THR A 196 13.95 -10.30 -20.68
CA THR A 196 14.17 -11.25 -19.57
C THR A 196 13.39 -10.77 -18.36
N VAL A 197 12.64 -11.66 -17.72
CA VAL A 197 11.89 -11.39 -16.50
C VAL A 197 12.44 -12.24 -15.37
N ASP A 198 12.87 -11.60 -14.29
CA ASP A 198 13.44 -12.24 -13.13
C ASP A 198 13.19 -11.45 -11.84
N ASN A 199 13.83 -11.87 -10.74
CA ASN A 199 13.73 -11.21 -9.44
C ASN A 199 12.29 -11.00 -8.97
N PHE A 200 11.48 -12.04 -9.09
CA PHE A 200 10.10 -12.07 -8.61
C PHE A 200 10.07 -11.94 -7.09
N ALA A 201 9.24 -11.05 -6.58
CA ALA A 201 8.91 -10.94 -5.17
C ALA A 201 7.41 -10.75 -5.01
N TYR A 202 6.87 -11.31 -3.92
CA TYR A 202 5.43 -11.35 -3.67
C TYR A 202 5.15 -10.77 -2.29
N THR A 203 4.43 -9.67 -2.25
CA THR A 203 4.13 -8.97 -1.01
C THR A 203 2.66 -9.18 -0.66
N LEU A 204 2.38 -9.65 0.55
CA LEU A 204 1.01 -9.81 1.06
C LEU A 204 0.34 -8.43 1.12
N ASN A 205 -0.89 -8.36 0.60
CA ASN A 205 -1.76 -7.21 0.72
C ASN A 205 -2.86 -7.52 1.74
N ASP A 206 -2.67 -7.05 2.98
CA ASP A 206 -3.57 -7.27 4.12
C ASP A 206 -4.93 -6.58 3.92
N SER A 207 -4.99 -5.51 3.12
CA SER A 207 -6.23 -4.81 2.78
C SER A 207 -7.12 -5.58 1.78
N ASP A 208 -6.56 -6.52 1.01
CA ASP A 208 -7.29 -7.41 0.10
C ASP A 208 -7.64 -8.74 0.78
N PHE A 209 -8.17 -8.65 2.01
CA PHE A 209 -8.69 -9.79 2.74
C PHE A 209 -10.10 -10.15 2.29
N TRP A 210 -10.32 -11.45 2.08
CA TRP A 210 -11.62 -12.04 1.83
C TRP A 210 -11.77 -13.32 2.65
N HIS A 211 -13.00 -13.62 3.05
CA HIS A 211 -13.36 -14.90 3.67
C HIS A 211 -14.61 -15.48 3.00
N GLY A 212 -14.72 -16.81 3.02
CA GLY A 212 -15.93 -17.50 2.60
C GLY A 212 -16.93 -17.65 3.74
N ASP A 213 -17.74 -18.71 3.69
CA ASP A 213 -18.76 -18.96 4.69
C ASP A 213 -18.13 -19.18 6.08
N VAL A 214 -18.68 -18.49 7.07
CA VAL A 214 -18.20 -18.52 8.45
C VAL A 214 -18.97 -19.57 9.23
N VAL A 215 -18.25 -20.48 9.87
CA VAL A 215 -18.78 -21.41 10.87
C VAL A 215 -18.27 -20.95 12.23
N GLU A 216 -19.16 -20.32 12.99
CA GLU A 216 -18.89 -19.83 14.34
C GLU A 216 -19.72 -20.64 15.33
N SER A 217 -19.09 -21.04 16.44
CA SER A 217 -19.82 -21.70 17.53
C SER A 217 -20.61 -20.66 18.32
N ASP A 218 -21.75 -21.07 18.87
CA ASP A 218 -22.37 -20.29 19.93
C ASP A 218 -21.39 -20.08 21.09
N ARG A 219 -21.58 -18.99 21.84
CA ARG A 219 -20.83 -18.73 23.07
C ARG A 219 -21.15 -19.82 24.08
N GLN A 220 -20.20 -20.71 24.34
CA GLN A 220 -20.35 -21.76 25.33
C GLN A 220 -19.97 -21.21 26.70
N LEU A 221 -20.91 -21.22 27.65
CA LEU A 221 -20.60 -20.98 29.05
C LEU A 221 -19.74 -22.14 29.57
N VAL A 222 -18.50 -21.84 29.96
CA VAL A 222 -17.54 -22.81 30.47
C VAL A 222 -17.66 -22.94 31.98
N GLU A 223 -17.66 -21.80 32.68
CA GLU A 223 -17.73 -21.75 34.14
C GLU A 223 -18.38 -20.45 34.62
N THR A 224 -18.94 -20.46 35.83
CA THR A 224 -19.50 -19.27 36.48
C THR A 224 -18.82 -19.02 37.81
N VAL A 225 -17.98 -17.98 37.86
CA VAL A 225 -17.38 -17.50 39.11
C VAL A 225 -18.44 -16.71 39.87
N SER A 226 -18.94 -17.29 40.95
CA SER A 226 -19.94 -16.72 41.84
C SER A 226 -19.29 -16.31 43.16
N ALA A 227 -19.44 -15.04 43.53
CA ALA A 227 -19.00 -14.51 44.81
C ALA A 227 -20.15 -13.83 45.56
N VAL A 228 -19.99 -13.71 46.87
CA VAL A 228 -20.91 -12.98 47.75
C VAL A 228 -20.06 -12.07 48.61
N ALA A 229 -20.30 -10.77 48.51
CA ALA A 229 -19.74 -9.78 49.41
C ALA A 229 -20.67 -9.64 50.62
N ARG A 230 -20.21 -10.04 51.80
CA ARG A 230 -20.98 -10.06 53.05
C ARG A 230 -20.47 -8.99 54.01
N ASN A 231 -21.31 -7.99 54.31
CA ASN A 231 -20.98 -6.97 55.29
C ASN A 231 -21.47 -7.38 56.68
N ASN A 232 -20.53 -7.68 57.59
CA ASN A 232 -20.84 -8.06 58.97
C ASN A 232 -20.90 -6.85 59.92
N THR A 233 -20.68 -5.63 59.42
CA THR A 233 -20.66 -4.41 60.20
C THR A 233 -22.04 -3.76 60.29
N GLY A 234 -22.19 -2.85 61.26
CA GLY A 234 -23.41 -2.06 61.47
C GLY A 234 -23.51 -0.81 60.58
N ILE A 235 -22.59 -0.63 59.63
CA ILE A 235 -22.56 0.50 58.70
C ILE A 235 -22.44 0.01 57.26
N ASP A 236 -22.94 0.78 56.30
CA ASP A 236 -22.81 0.45 54.89
C ASP A 236 -21.34 0.56 54.44
N GLN A 237 -20.90 -0.35 53.56
CA GLN A 237 -19.52 -0.42 53.09
C GLN A 237 -19.48 -0.40 51.56
N GLN A 238 -18.53 0.33 51.00
CA GLN A 238 -18.19 0.24 49.58
C GLN A 238 -16.86 -0.49 49.43
N VAL A 239 -16.85 -1.51 48.58
CA VAL A 239 -15.66 -2.31 48.30
C VAL A 239 -15.43 -2.41 46.80
N VAL A 240 -14.21 -2.75 46.44
CA VAL A 240 -13.81 -3.05 45.06
C VAL A 240 -13.52 -4.54 45.00
N VAL A 241 -14.16 -5.24 44.08
CA VAL A 241 -13.93 -6.66 43.81
C VAL A 241 -13.34 -6.77 42.41
N ASP A 242 -12.13 -7.31 42.32
CA ASP A 242 -11.40 -7.50 41.07
C ASP A 242 -11.28 -9.00 40.77
N LEU A 243 -11.67 -9.41 39.57
CA LEU A 243 -11.32 -10.71 38.99
C LEU A 243 -10.32 -10.47 37.87
N LYS A 244 -9.12 -11.01 38.01
CA LYS A 244 -8.16 -11.10 36.92
C LYS A 244 -8.19 -12.48 36.32
N VAL A 245 -8.15 -12.57 35.00
CA VAL A 245 -7.99 -13.83 34.26
C VAL A 245 -7.24 -13.53 32.96
N ASP A 246 -6.47 -14.50 32.49
CA ASP A 246 -5.89 -14.43 31.15
C ASP A 246 -6.95 -14.83 30.12
N GLU A 247 -7.28 -13.93 29.20
CA GLU A 247 -7.99 -14.25 27.96
C GLU A 247 -6.99 -14.80 26.96
N SER A 248 -7.33 -15.91 26.29
CA SER A 248 -6.42 -16.55 25.34
C SER A 248 -7.08 -16.85 24.00
N THR A 249 -6.28 -16.80 22.94
CA THR A 249 -6.69 -17.17 21.59
C THR A 249 -5.67 -18.15 21.03
N ASN A 250 -6.14 -19.37 20.74
CA ASN A 250 -5.38 -20.34 19.97
C ASN A 250 -5.89 -20.28 18.52
N TRP A 251 -4.97 -20.26 17.57
CA TRP A 251 -5.34 -20.22 16.17
C TRP A 251 -4.42 -21.08 15.33
N GLU A 252 -4.95 -21.53 14.21
CA GLU A 252 -4.22 -22.24 13.18
C GLU A 252 -4.73 -21.82 11.80
N LYS A 253 -3.83 -21.91 10.81
CA LYS A 253 -4.20 -21.75 9.41
C LYS A 253 -3.50 -22.78 8.53
N THR A 254 -4.17 -23.17 7.46
CA THR A 254 -3.58 -23.97 6.38
C THR A 254 -3.18 -23.07 5.22
N ASN A 255 -2.36 -23.55 4.28
CA ASN A 255 -2.14 -22.86 3.01
C ASN A 255 -2.45 -23.83 1.87
N THR A 256 -3.31 -23.45 0.94
CA THR A 256 -3.78 -24.32 -0.14
C THR A 256 -2.65 -24.70 -1.10
N TYR A 257 -1.78 -23.74 -1.42
CA TYR A 257 -0.62 -23.92 -2.29
C TYR A 257 0.70 -23.52 -1.61
N GLY A 258 1.80 -24.08 -2.13
CA GLY A 258 3.17 -23.74 -1.70
C GLY A 258 3.60 -22.32 -2.05
N PHE A 259 2.81 -21.57 -2.83
CA PHE A 259 3.07 -20.16 -3.16
C PHE A 259 3.19 -19.28 -1.91
N SER A 260 2.43 -19.59 -0.86
CA SER A 260 2.51 -18.93 0.46
C SER A 260 3.91 -18.93 1.07
N GLN A 261 4.81 -19.85 0.67
CA GLN A 261 6.20 -19.87 1.13
C GLN A 261 7.04 -18.72 0.56
N LYS A 262 6.62 -18.14 -0.56
CA LYS A 262 7.29 -17.04 -1.26
C LYS A 262 6.65 -15.68 -1.01
N VAL A 263 5.46 -15.65 -0.42
CA VAL A 263 4.76 -14.43 -0.07
C VAL A 263 5.28 -13.93 1.27
N GLU A 264 5.69 -12.67 1.31
CA GLU A 264 6.21 -12.01 2.51
C GLU A 264 5.29 -10.88 2.96
N THR A 265 5.25 -10.64 4.27
CA THR A 265 4.57 -9.49 4.87
C THR A 265 5.56 -8.32 4.95
N GLU A 266 5.30 -7.20 4.28
CA GLU A 266 6.22 -6.05 4.39
C GLU A 266 6.15 -5.41 5.79
N ASN A 267 4.92 -5.29 6.32
CA ASN A 267 4.64 -4.74 7.64
C ASN A 267 4.00 -5.81 8.54
N SER A 268 4.10 -5.61 9.85
CA SER A 268 3.30 -6.39 10.79
C SER A 268 1.83 -6.00 10.63
N PHE A 269 0.93 -6.99 10.65
CA PHE A 269 -0.50 -6.74 10.56
C PHE A 269 -1.27 -7.65 11.52
N ASP A 270 -2.45 -7.20 11.93
CA ASP A 270 -3.36 -7.99 12.75
C ASP A 270 -4.35 -8.75 11.86
N TRP A 271 -4.62 -10.01 12.19
CA TRP A 271 -5.60 -10.79 11.46
C TRP A 271 -6.98 -10.12 11.54
N PRO A 272 -7.69 -9.92 10.42
CA PRO A 272 -8.96 -9.20 10.42
C PRO A 272 -10.01 -9.85 11.32
N LEU A 273 -10.76 -9.02 12.05
CA LEU A 273 -11.89 -9.48 12.87
C LEU A 273 -13.03 -9.96 11.96
N VAL A 274 -13.45 -11.20 12.14
CA VAL A 274 -14.59 -11.82 11.45
C VAL A 274 -15.54 -12.39 12.51
N GLY A 275 -16.84 -12.15 12.37
CA GLY A 275 -17.85 -12.61 13.33
C GLY A 275 -17.84 -11.83 14.65
N GLU A 276 -18.26 -12.48 15.74
CA GLU A 276 -18.31 -11.89 17.08
C GLU A 276 -17.16 -12.36 17.99
N THR A 277 -16.46 -13.43 17.62
CA THR A 277 -15.34 -13.97 18.37
C THR A 277 -14.17 -12.98 18.37
N LYS A 278 -13.78 -12.50 19.55
CA LYS A 278 -12.61 -11.64 19.73
C LYS A 278 -11.34 -12.43 19.39
N LEU A 279 -10.53 -11.90 18.48
CA LEU A 279 -9.25 -12.47 18.05
C LEU A 279 -8.13 -11.45 18.30
N THR A 280 -7.04 -11.91 18.91
CA THR A 280 -5.81 -11.11 19.07
C THR A 280 -4.67 -11.86 18.40
N ILE A 281 -4.50 -11.68 17.08
CA ILE A 281 -3.52 -12.40 16.27
C ILE A 281 -2.75 -11.39 15.44
N SER A 282 -1.42 -11.36 15.59
CA SER A 282 -0.53 -10.48 14.85
C SER A 282 0.48 -11.29 14.06
N PHE A 283 0.73 -10.89 12.82
CA PHE A 283 1.78 -11.43 11.97
C PHE A 283 2.97 -10.48 11.97
N GLU A 284 4.18 -11.03 12.10
CA GLU A 284 5.41 -10.25 12.06
C GLU A 284 5.76 -9.82 10.63
N ALA A 285 6.49 -8.72 10.50
CA ALA A 285 7.03 -8.24 9.23
C ALA A 285 8.20 -9.11 8.75
N ASN A 286 8.45 -9.10 7.44
CA ASN A 286 9.55 -9.74 6.74
C ASN A 286 9.65 -11.25 6.98
N GLN A 287 8.49 -11.90 7.15
CA GLN A 287 8.41 -13.35 7.27
C GLN A 287 7.55 -13.92 6.15
N SER A 288 7.91 -15.15 5.76
CA SER A 288 7.11 -15.93 4.83
C SER A 288 5.71 -16.15 5.42
N PHE A 289 4.66 -15.92 4.65
CA PHE A 289 3.29 -16.13 5.11
C PHE A 289 3.05 -17.59 5.55
N ALA A 290 3.78 -18.54 4.98
CA ALA A 290 3.72 -19.95 5.36
C ALA A 290 4.50 -20.31 6.65
N SER A 291 5.34 -19.43 7.21
CA SER A 291 6.06 -19.75 8.46
C SER A 291 5.19 -19.62 9.71
N SER A 292 4.10 -18.84 9.62
CA SER A 292 3.18 -18.59 10.73
C SER A 292 1.86 -19.31 10.46
N ASN A 293 1.77 -20.59 10.82
CA ASN A 293 0.57 -21.42 10.60
C ASN A 293 -0.28 -21.65 11.86
N GLY A 294 0.09 -21.01 12.96
CA GLY A 294 -0.66 -21.07 14.20
C GLY A 294 0.11 -20.46 15.35
N GLY A 295 -0.60 -20.25 16.44
CA GLY A 295 -0.03 -19.64 17.62
C GLY A 295 -1.03 -19.58 18.76
N ALA A 296 -0.53 -19.11 19.90
CA ALA A 296 -1.33 -18.83 21.07
C ALA A 296 -0.97 -17.42 21.56
N SER A 297 -1.99 -16.57 21.73
CA SER A 297 -1.85 -15.28 22.41
C SER A 297 -2.63 -15.30 23.71
N SER A 298 -2.15 -14.55 24.69
CA SER A 298 -2.75 -14.47 26.02
C SER A 298 -2.60 -13.05 26.56
N GLU A 299 -3.68 -12.46 27.04
CA GLU A 299 -3.70 -11.11 27.63
C GLU A 299 -4.39 -11.19 28.99
N GLN A 300 -3.76 -10.63 30.03
CA GLN A 300 -4.37 -10.54 31.34
C GLN A 300 -5.41 -9.43 31.37
N VAL A 301 -6.67 -9.79 31.62
CA VAL A 301 -7.78 -8.84 31.76
C VAL A 301 -8.19 -8.75 33.23
N THR A 302 -8.48 -7.53 33.69
CA THR A 302 -9.02 -7.27 35.04
C THR A 302 -10.46 -6.77 34.94
N LEU A 303 -11.40 -7.57 35.43
CA LEU A 303 -12.80 -7.20 35.60
C LEU A 303 -13.01 -6.63 37.01
N GLN A 304 -13.64 -5.46 37.10
CA GLN A 304 -13.83 -4.76 38.37
C GLN A 304 -15.31 -4.47 38.65
N ALA A 305 -15.76 -4.79 39.86
CA ALA A 305 -17.04 -4.37 40.42
C ALA A 305 -16.84 -3.51 41.67
N ARG A 306 -17.73 -2.52 41.86
CA ARG A 306 -17.72 -1.62 43.03
C ARG A 306 -19.03 -1.69 43.81
N PRO A 307 -19.38 -2.85 44.40
CA PRO A 307 -20.64 -3.00 45.10
C PRO A 307 -20.70 -2.12 46.35
N PHE A 308 -21.86 -1.50 46.57
CA PHE A 308 -22.22 -0.86 47.82
C PHE A 308 -23.01 -1.87 48.67
N VAL A 309 -22.41 -2.38 49.75
CA VAL A 309 -22.93 -3.47 50.56
C VAL A 309 -23.54 -2.92 51.86
N PRO A 310 -24.89 -2.89 52.00
CA PRO A 310 -25.53 -2.38 53.21
C PRO A 310 -25.14 -3.13 54.49
N ALA A 311 -25.29 -2.49 55.64
CA ALA A 311 -25.06 -3.09 56.95
C ALA A 311 -25.82 -4.43 57.12
N HIS A 312 -25.15 -5.44 57.67
CA HIS A 312 -25.71 -6.78 57.92
C HIS A 312 -26.42 -7.43 56.72
N SER A 313 -25.89 -7.20 55.51
CA SER A 313 -26.42 -7.73 54.26
C SER A 313 -25.37 -8.50 53.46
N GLU A 314 -25.81 -9.15 52.39
CA GLU A 314 -24.94 -9.81 51.42
C GLU A 314 -25.38 -9.50 49.97
N ILE A 315 -24.42 -9.22 49.09
CA ILE A 315 -24.65 -8.94 47.66
C ILE A 315 -23.99 -10.04 46.82
N PRO A 316 -24.74 -10.74 45.95
CA PRO A 316 -24.17 -11.70 45.03
C PRO A 316 -23.49 -10.99 43.85
N ILE A 317 -22.35 -11.51 43.44
CA ILE A 317 -21.53 -11.06 42.32
C ILE A 317 -21.30 -12.27 41.42
N ARG A 318 -21.41 -12.11 40.11
CA ARG A 318 -21.28 -13.21 39.15
C ARG A 318 -20.45 -12.76 37.95
N VAL A 319 -19.54 -13.62 37.51
CA VAL A 319 -18.85 -13.50 36.22
C VAL A 319 -19.01 -14.81 35.47
N GLU A 320 -19.46 -14.73 34.23
CA GLU A 320 -19.58 -15.87 33.32
C GLU A 320 -18.32 -15.94 32.44
N LEU A 321 -17.72 -17.12 32.32
CA LEU A 321 -16.54 -17.36 31.51
C LEU A 321 -16.94 -18.16 30.27
N TYR A 322 -16.53 -17.70 29.09
CA TYR A 322 -16.98 -18.25 27.81
C TYR A 322 -15.84 -18.80 26.97
N ARG A 323 -16.22 -19.72 26.08
CA ARG A 323 -15.41 -20.20 24.97
C ARG A 323 -16.22 -20.09 23.68
N SER A 324 -15.58 -19.63 22.62
CA SER A 324 -16.15 -19.70 21.26
C SER A 324 -15.05 -20.02 20.26
N SER A 325 -15.45 -20.65 19.16
CA SER A 325 -14.57 -20.92 18.03
C SER A 325 -15.15 -20.39 16.73
N ILE A 326 -14.26 -20.07 15.80
CA ILE A 326 -14.61 -19.59 14.48
C ILE A 326 -13.73 -20.27 13.44
N SER A 327 -14.32 -20.63 12.31
CA SER A 327 -13.61 -21.18 11.17
C SER A 327 -14.18 -20.67 9.85
N TYR A 328 -13.30 -20.43 8.89
CA TYR A 328 -13.67 -20.02 7.55
C TYR A 328 -12.50 -20.22 6.58
N PRO A 329 -12.78 -20.46 5.28
CA PRO A 329 -11.77 -20.30 4.26
C PRO A 329 -11.42 -18.81 4.12
N TYR A 330 -10.14 -18.50 4.01
CA TYR A 330 -9.62 -17.15 3.83
C TYR A 330 -8.91 -17.00 2.50
N ARG A 331 -8.76 -15.75 2.07
CA ARG A 331 -7.93 -15.35 0.94
C ARG A 331 -7.34 -13.97 1.18
N PHE A 332 -6.06 -13.80 0.93
CA PHE A 332 -5.39 -12.49 0.84
C PHE A 332 -4.84 -12.27 -0.56
N GLY A 333 -4.84 -11.02 -1.01
CA GLY A 333 -4.08 -10.59 -2.18
C GLY A 333 -2.57 -10.69 -1.94
N ALA A 334 -1.82 -11.01 -2.99
CA ALA A 334 -0.36 -10.98 -3.00
C ALA A 334 0.12 -10.23 -4.25
N ASP A 335 0.63 -9.02 -4.06
CA ASP A 335 1.12 -8.16 -5.12
C ASP A 335 2.43 -8.72 -5.70
N ILE A 336 2.51 -8.77 -7.04
CA ILE A 336 3.62 -9.38 -7.77
C ILE A 336 4.53 -8.26 -8.28
N SER A 337 5.79 -8.30 -7.87
CA SER A 337 6.86 -7.43 -8.39
C SER A 337 7.95 -8.24 -9.06
N TYR A 338 8.63 -7.67 -10.05
CA TYR A 338 9.66 -8.34 -10.84
C TYR A 338 10.55 -7.32 -11.54
N ASP A 339 11.71 -7.76 -12.01
CA ASP A 339 12.57 -6.97 -12.89
C ASP A 339 12.39 -7.42 -14.34
N VAL A 340 12.42 -6.45 -15.25
CA VAL A 340 12.37 -6.66 -16.70
C VAL A 340 13.65 -6.09 -17.32
N ASN A 341 14.50 -6.98 -17.82
CA ASN A 341 15.68 -6.61 -18.58
C ASN A 341 15.40 -6.69 -20.08
N VAL A 342 15.64 -5.60 -20.81
CA VAL A 342 15.56 -5.56 -22.28
C VAL A 342 16.98 -5.55 -22.84
N ASN A 343 17.32 -6.60 -23.58
CA ASN A 343 18.64 -6.79 -24.17
C ASN A 343 18.54 -7.00 -25.69
N GLY A 344 19.14 -6.11 -26.45
CA GLY A 344 19.12 -6.10 -27.91
C GLY A 344 19.89 -4.90 -28.43
N PHE A 345 19.99 -4.74 -29.75
CA PHE A 345 20.65 -3.57 -30.30
C PHE A 345 19.67 -2.42 -30.55
N LEU A 346 20.14 -1.19 -30.35
CA LEU A 346 19.35 0.01 -30.63
C LEU A 346 19.36 0.33 -32.13
N ARG A 347 18.23 0.77 -32.67
CA ARG A 347 18.10 1.15 -34.09
C ARG A 347 18.93 2.40 -34.41
N TRP A 348 19.48 2.42 -35.62
CA TRP A 348 20.19 3.57 -36.19
C TRP A 348 19.22 4.72 -36.45
N GLY A 349 19.59 5.95 -36.04
CA GLY A 349 18.78 7.17 -36.25
C GLY A 349 17.39 7.13 -35.62
N GLY A 350 17.18 6.30 -34.60
CA GLY A 350 15.83 5.99 -34.12
C GLY A 350 15.77 5.21 -32.82
N ASN A 351 16.36 5.74 -31.74
CA ASN A 351 16.25 5.17 -30.40
C ASN A 351 16.14 6.25 -29.33
N ALA A 352 15.61 5.89 -28.17
CA ALA A 352 15.32 6.82 -27.09
C ALA A 352 16.42 6.88 -26.03
N TRP A 353 17.59 6.28 -26.26
CA TRP A 353 18.67 6.39 -25.29
C TRP A 353 19.17 7.84 -25.27
N HIS A 354 19.48 8.39 -24.09
CA HIS A 354 19.71 9.83 -23.92
C HIS A 354 20.84 10.41 -24.82
N SER A 355 21.79 9.58 -25.26
CA SER A 355 22.88 10.00 -26.17
C SER A 355 22.60 9.71 -27.66
N HIS A 356 21.44 9.14 -27.98
CA HIS A 356 20.96 8.84 -29.35
C HIS A 356 22.02 8.17 -30.24
N PRO A 357 22.64 7.04 -29.82
CA PRO A 357 23.72 6.42 -30.58
C PRO A 357 23.28 5.88 -31.94
N ASP A 358 24.05 6.22 -32.97
CA ASP A 358 23.81 5.76 -34.34
C ASP A 358 24.64 4.53 -34.74
N ASN A 359 25.51 4.00 -33.88
CA ASN A 359 26.36 2.85 -34.22
C ASN A 359 25.68 1.49 -34.00
N ARG A 360 24.36 1.46 -33.78
CA ARG A 360 23.57 0.26 -33.47
C ARG A 360 24.17 -0.59 -32.32
N PRO A 361 24.46 0.02 -31.17
CA PRO A 361 25.12 -0.67 -30.07
C PRO A 361 24.19 -1.74 -29.49
N THR A 362 24.76 -2.85 -29.06
CA THR A 362 24.06 -3.78 -28.16
C THR A 362 23.89 -3.08 -26.81
N HIS A 363 22.65 -3.02 -26.34
CA HIS A 363 22.27 -2.31 -25.13
C HIS A 363 21.47 -3.24 -24.22
N SER A 364 21.69 -3.14 -22.92
CA SER A 364 20.95 -3.90 -21.91
C SER A 364 20.55 -2.96 -20.80
N HIS A 365 19.25 -2.91 -20.50
CA HIS A 365 18.70 -2.05 -19.46
C HIS A 365 17.61 -2.77 -18.68
N THR A 366 17.58 -2.58 -17.37
CA THR A 366 16.61 -3.22 -16.48
C THR A 366 15.67 -2.18 -15.88
N PHE A 367 14.38 -2.48 -15.92
CA PHE A 367 13.33 -1.77 -15.21
C PHE A 367 12.78 -2.63 -14.08
N THR A 368 12.39 -2.02 -12.97
CA THR A 368 11.75 -2.71 -11.85
C THR A 368 10.26 -2.39 -11.86
N MET A 369 9.43 -3.43 -11.79
CA MET A 369 7.98 -3.37 -11.90
C MET A 369 7.32 -3.75 -10.58
N GLY A 370 6.28 -3.00 -10.17
CA GLY A 370 5.45 -3.33 -9.01
C GLY A 370 6.07 -3.00 -7.64
N ARG A 371 7.29 -2.45 -7.59
CA ARG A 371 7.95 -2.02 -6.35
C ARG A 371 8.84 -0.79 -6.59
N GLY A 372 9.15 -0.08 -5.52
CA GLY A 372 10.08 1.06 -5.57
C GLY A 372 11.47 0.63 -6.02
N SER A 373 12.15 1.50 -6.78
CA SER A 373 13.50 1.24 -7.27
C SER A 373 14.31 2.53 -7.42
N GLN A 374 15.57 2.40 -7.86
CA GLN A 374 16.39 3.56 -8.17
C GLN A 374 15.87 4.27 -9.44
N PRO A 375 16.04 5.60 -9.57
CA PRO A 375 15.61 6.37 -10.74
C PRO A 375 15.92 5.75 -12.11
N SER A 376 17.07 5.07 -12.26
CA SER A 376 17.46 4.41 -13.51
C SER A 376 16.54 3.26 -13.94
N ALA A 377 15.91 2.58 -12.99
CA ALA A 377 15.04 1.43 -13.22
C ALA A 377 13.55 1.76 -13.10
N ASP A 378 13.21 2.98 -12.68
CA ASP A 378 11.84 3.44 -12.46
C ASP A 378 11.31 4.24 -13.67
N ILE A 379 10.40 3.63 -14.42
CA ILE A 379 9.76 4.26 -15.59
C ILE A 379 8.91 5.46 -15.17
N ALA A 380 8.15 5.35 -14.07
CA ALA A 380 7.27 6.41 -13.62
C ALA A 380 8.10 7.62 -13.18
N TYR A 381 9.17 7.40 -12.41
CA TYR A 381 10.10 8.48 -12.06
C TYR A 381 10.63 9.20 -13.31
N GLN A 382 11.21 8.47 -14.27
CA GLN A 382 11.80 9.10 -15.45
C GLN A 382 10.75 9.81 -16.31
N TRP A 383 9.56 9.24 -16.44
CA TRP A 383 8.44 9.84 -17.16
C TRP A 383 7.99 11.15 -16.52
N HIS A 384 7.74 11.14 -15.21
CA HIS A 384 7.25 12.32 -14.48
C HIS A 384 8.30 13.43 -14.44
N HIS A 385 9.60 13.10 -14.48
CA HIS A 385 10.69 14.09 -14.42
C HIS A 385 11.27 14.46 -15.81
N ARG A 386 10.67 13.99 -16.92
CA ARG A 386 11.17 14.28 -18.29
C ARG A 386 11.20 15.76 -18.67
N TYR A 387 10.47 16.60 -17.92
CA TYR A 387 10.47 18.04 -18.08
C TYR A 387 11.67 18.72 -17.41
N ILE A 388 12.44 18.04 -16.58
CA ILE A 388 13.56 18.65 -15.85
C ILE A 388 14.83 18.50 -16.69
N PRO A 389 15.42 19.60 -17.21
CA PRO A 389 16.70 19.54 -17.91
C PRO A 389 17.77 18.92 -17.01
N GLY A 390 18.50 17.94 -17.51
CA GLY A 390 19.54 17.22 -16.77
C GLY A 390 19.08 15.98 -15.99
N GLU A 391 17.78 15.73 -15.85
CA GLU A 391 17.28 14.45 -15.31
C GLU A 391 17.13 13.35 -16.38
N VAL A 392 17.20 13.71 -17.66
CA VAL A 392 17.24 12.77 -18.78
C VAL A 392 18.64 12.12 -18.88
N LYS A 393 18.89 11.15 -18.00
CA LYS A 393 20.18 10.43 -17.88
C LYS A 393 20.18 9.02 -18.49
N TRP A 394 19.00 8.49 -18.83
CA TRP A 394 18.83 7.13 -19.36
C TRP A 394 18.01 7.14 -20.64
N TRP A 395 16.69 7.25 -20.50
CA TRP A 395 15.76 7.28 -21.62
C TRP A 395 15.18 8.68 -21.82
N ASP A 396 15.26 9.16 -23.05
CA ASP A 396 14.63 10.39 -23.53
C ASP A 396 13.17 10.10 -23.89
N TRP A 397 12.31 10.16 -22.87
CA TRP A 397 10.88 9.91 -23.01
C TRP A 397 10.20 10.95 -23.91
N SER A 398 10.69 12.20 -23.89
CA SER A 398 10.17 13.28 -24.74
C SER A 398 10.41 12.96 -26.22
N TRP A 399 11.61 12.49 -26.58
CA TRP A 399 11.89 12.01 -27.94
C TRP A 399 10.96 10.86 -28.35
N ALA A 400 10.73 9.89 -27.46
CA ALA A 400 9.85 8.75 -27.76
C ALA A 400 8.40 9.20 -27.97
N ILE A 401 7.92 10.15 -27.17
CA ILE A 401 6.59 10.76 -27.31
C ILE A 401 6.48 11.50 -28.65
N GLU A 402 7.47 12.31 -29.02
CA GLU A 402 7.48 13.01 -30.31
C GLU A 402 7.46 12.02 -31.48
N LYS A 403 8.18 10.90 -31.36
CA LYS A 403 8.29 9.90 -32.42
C LYS A 403 7.04 9.05 -32.60
N TYR A 404 6.38 8.63 -31.52
CA TYR A 404 5.30 7.63 -31.53
C TYR A 404 3.94 8.17 -31.07
N GLY A 405 3.89 9.38 -30.54
CA GLY A 405 2.71 10.03 -29.97
C GLY A 405 2.54 9.72 -28.48
N LEU A 406 2.04 10.72 -27.74
CA LEU A 406 1.81 10.67 -26.30
C LEU A 406 0.91 9.49 -25.89
N GLN A 407 -0.20 9.31 -26.59
CA GLN A 407 -1.16 8.23 -26.30
C GLN A 407 -0.56 6.83 -26.45
N SER A 408 0.28 6.62 -27.49
CA SER A 408 0.95 5.34 -27.73
C SER A 408 1.95 5.03 -26.61
N MET A 409 2.70 6.05 -26.18
CA MET A 409 3.66 5.92 -25.09
C MET A 409 2.95 5.69 -23.75
N GLN A 410 1.91 6.47 -23.44
CA GLN A 410 1.06 6.28 -22.26
C GLN A 410 0.44 4.88 -22.19
N TRP A 411 -0.01 4.35 -23.32
CA TRP A 411 -0.49 2.98 -23.40
C TRP A 411 0.61 1.98 -23.08
N ALA A 412 1.78 2.09 -23.72
CA ALA A 412 2.87 1.13 -23.53
C ALA A 412 3.46 1.18 -22.12
N THR A 413 3.71 2.37 -21.57
CA THR A 413 4.23 2.52 -20.20
C THR A 413 3.19 2.12 -19.17
N GLY A 414 1.95 2.60 -19.28
CA GLY A 414 0.89 2.30 -18.31
C GLY A 414 0.48 0.83 -18.31
N LYS A 415 0.40 0.17 -19.48
CA LYS A 415 0.14 -1.27 -19.53
C LYS A 415 1.32 -2.11 -19.02
N SER A 416 2.55 -1.67 -19.26
CA SER A 416 3.75 -2.37 -18.74
C SER A 416 3.87 -2.24 -17.22
N LEU A 417 3.45 -1.10 -16.66
CA LEU A 417 3.42 -0.82 -15.22
C LEU A 417 2.14 -1.29 -14.51
N ARG A 418 1.24 -1.97 -15.24
CA ARG A 418 -0.01 -2.46 -14.67
C ARG A 418 0.28 -3.37 -13.46
N PRO A 419 -0.36 -3.16 -12.31
CA PRO A 419 -0.19 -4.05 -11.18
C PRO A 419 -0.74 -5.45 -11.48
N PHE A 420 0.01 -6.48 -11.09
CA PHE A 420 -0.42 -7.87 -11.11
C PHE A 420 -0.41 -8.40 -9.69
N TYR A 421 -1.42 -9.20 -9.35
CA TYR A 421 -1.52 -9.85 -8.05
C TYR A 421 -1.98 -11.29 -8.21
N SER A 422 -1.59 -12.14 -7.28
CA SER A 422 -2.19 -13.47 -7.08
C SER A 422 -2.86 -13.48 -5.71
N HIS A 423 -3.23 -14.65 -5.23
CA HIS A 423 -3.79 -14.81 -3.89
C HIS A 423 -3.04 -15.89 -3.12
N VAL A 424 -3.12 -15.78 -1.80
CA VAL A 424 -2.86 -16.90 -0.89
C VAL A 424 -4.16 -17.26 -0.18
N SER A 425 -4.58 -18.52 -0.33
CA SER A 425 -5.76 -19.04 0.36
C SER A 425 -5.42 -20.16 1.33
N GLY A 426 -6.37 -20.44 2.20
CA GLY A 426 -6.34 -21.55 3.13
C GLY A 426 -7.59 -21.57 3.99
N ASP A 427 -7.57 -22.44 4.99
CA ASP A 427 -8.59 -22.49 6.03
C ASP A 427 -8.02 -21.88 7.31
N PHE A 428 -8.82 -21.08 7.99
CA PHE A 428 -8.50 -20.48 9.28
C PHE A 428 -9.39 -21.08 10.35
N TYR A 429 -8.81 -21.38 11.50
CA TYR A 429 -9.51 -21.79 12.71
C TYR A 429 -8.96 -21.03 13.90
N ALA A 430 -9.84 -20.54 14.76
CA ALA A 430 -9.45 -19.98 16.05
C ALA A 430 -10.43 -20.37 17.15
N GLU A 431 -9.91 -20.53 18.36
CA GLU A 431 -10.68 -20.72 19.58
C GLU A 431 -10.23 -19.67 20.60
N SER A 432 -11.20 -18.91 21.10
CA SER A 432 -10.98 -17.87 22.10
C SER A 432 -11.68 -18.21 23.42
N GLN A 433 -11.01 -17.83 24.51
CA GLN A 433 -11.51 -17.94 25.88
C GLN A 433 -11.46 -16.57 26.53
N TYR A 434 -12.61 -16.11 27.02
CA TYR A 434 -12.75 -14.74 27.50
C TYR A 434 -13.78 -14.64 28.62
N ALA A 435 -13.73 -13.54 29.37
CA ALA A 435 -14.63 -13.31 30.48
C ALA A 435 -15.79 -12.38 30.07
N GLY A 436 -16.99 -12.69 30.55
CA GLY A 436 -18.16 -11.85 30.42
C GLY A 436 -18.11 -10.62 31.35
N THR A 437 -19.17 -9.84 31.33
CA THR A 437 -19.32 -8.70 32.26
C THR A 437 -19.55 -9.17 33.69
N ILE A 438 -19.03 -8.43 34.66
CA ILE A 438 -19.35 -8.66 36.08
C ILE A 438 -20.77 -8.19 36.40
N GLU A 439 -21.58 -9.08 36.93
CA GLU A 439 -22.94 -8.80 37.35
C GLU A 439 -23.03 -8.66 38.87
N VAL A 440 -23.62 -7.57 39.33
CA VAL A 440 -23.86 -7.31 40.75
C VAL A 440 -25.37 -7.40 41.01
N GLY A 441 -25.78 -8.36 41.85
CA GLY A 441 -27.18 -8.56 42.18
C GLY A 441 -27.68 -7.66 43.30
N GLN A 442 -28.91 -7.95 43.76
CA GLN A 442 -29.57 -7.18 44.81
C GLN A 442 -29.13 -7.63 46.21
N ALA A 443 -29.02 -6.68 47.15
CA ALA A 443 -28.68 -6.94 48.54
C ALA A 443 -29.75 -7.78 49.24
N LYS A 444 -29.30 -8.78 50.02
CA LYS A 444 -30.15 -9.65 50.83
C LYS A 444 -29.78 -9.51 52.30
N SER A 445 -30.78 -9.35 53.17
CA SER A 445 -30.55 -9.29 54.62
C SER A 445 -30.11 -10.66 55.15
N GLN A 446 -29.05 -10.66 55.96
CA GLN A 446 -28.51 -11.86 56.61
C GLN A 446 -29.50 -12.51 57.59
N ILE A 447 -30.50 -11.76 58.07
CA ILE A 447 -31.50 -12.21 59.05
C ILE A 447 -32.48 -13.24 58.44
N SER A 448 -32.57 -13.32 57.11
CA SER A 448 -33.52 -14.20 56.39
C SER A 448 -33.08 -15.68 56.27
N ARG A 449 -31.86 -16.04 56.68
CA ARG A 449 -31.26 -17.37 56.43
C ARG A 449 -31.73 -18.51 57.34
N GLN A 450 -32.54 -18.26 58.37
CA GLN A 450 -33.02 -19.33 59.26
C GLN A 450 -34.14 -20.21 58.67
N MET A 451 -34.69 -19.90 57.49
CA MET A 451 -35.76 -20.72 56.89
C MET A 451 -35.63 -20.87 55.37
N ARG A 452 -34.78 -21.78 54.88
CA ARG A 452 -35.02 -22.55 53.62
C ARG A 452 -33.94 -23.62 53.40
N SER A 453 -34.38 -24.81 52.99
CA SER A 453 -33.53 -25.99 52.79
C SER A 453 -32.54 -25.82 51.64
N LYS A 454 -31.31 -26.30 51.85
CA LYS A 454 -30.25 -26.43 50.85
C LYS A 454 -30.75 -27.21 49.63
N ARG A 455 -30.92 -26.54 48.48
CA ARG A 455 -30.79 -27.17 47.17
C ARG A 455 -29.35 -26.92 46.71
N SER A 456 -28.74 -27.97 46.15
CA SER A 456 -27.45 -28.01 45.43
C SER A 456 -26.86 -26.63 45.12
N ALA A 457 -26.10 -26.08 46.06
CA ALA A 457 -25.31 -24.88 45.88
C ALA A 457 -23.85 -25.32 45.79
N THR A 458 -23.14 -24.80 44.79
CA THR A 458 -21.69 -25.00 44.63
C THR A 458 -21.00 -24.66 45.96
N PRO A 459 -20.05 -25.48 46.45
CA PRO A 459 -19.35 -25.17 47.68
C PRO A 459 -18.70 -23.78 47.58
N MET A 460 -18.99 -22.89 48.52
CA MET A 460 -18.37 -21.57 48.58
C MET A 460 -17.50 -21.46 49.82
N ALA A 461 -16.29 -20.92 49.67
CA ALA A 461 -15.35 -20.70 50.75
C ALA A 461 -15.10 -19.20 50.97
N SER A 462 -14.74 -18.84 52.19
CA SER A 462 -14.26 -17.49 52.50
C SER A 462 -12.88 -17.31 51.88
N HIS A 463 -12.72 -16.28 51.05
CA HIS A 463 -11.51 -16.05 50.27
C HIS A 463 -10.67 -14.89 50.83
N ASP A 464 -11.31 -13.74 51.09
CA ASP A 464 -10.62 -12.54 51.55
C ASP A 464 -11.58 -11.58 52.26
N SER A 465 -11.08 -10.52 52.91
CA SER A 465 -11.92 -9.51 53.56
C SER A 465 -11.31 -8.11 53.52
N ALA A 466 -12.16 -7.10 53.33
CA ALA A 466 -11.77 -5.69 53.36
C ALA A 466 -12.85 -4.85 54.08
N ASN A 467 -12.45 -3.92 54.96
CA ASN A 467 -13.36 -3.05 55.71
C ASN A 467 -14.52 -3.79 56.43
N GLY A 468 -14.29 -5.02 56.89
CA GLY A 468 -15.33 -5.84 57.53
C GLY A 468 -16.36 -6.45 56.58
N VAL A 469 -16.12 -6.36 55.27
CA VAL A 469 -16.81 -7.10 54.22
C VAL A 469 -16.00 -8.35 53.87
N GLU A 470 -16.61 -9.51 54.05
CA GLU A 470 -16.04 -10.81 53.70
C GLU A 470 -16.44 -11.19 52.27
N LEU A 471 -15.48 -11.63 51.46
CA LEU A 471 -15.71 -12.18 50.14
C LEU A 471 -15.77 -13.71 50.23
N ILE A 472 -16.92 -14.27 49.86
CA ILE A 472 -17.16 -15.71 49.88
C ILE A 472 -17.42 -16.13 48.45
N SER A 473 -16.67 -17.07 47.87
CA SER A 473 -16.84 -17.46 46.47
C SER A 473 -16.58 -18.94 46.22
N ASN A 474 -17.00 -19.44 45.04
CA ASN A 474 -16.56 -20.73 44.50
C ASN A 474 -15.28 -20.59 43.66
N PHE A 475 -14.52 -19.50 43.82
CA PHE A 475 -13.31 -19.30 43.03
C PHE A 475 -12.28 -20.38 43.36
N ASP A 476 -11.80 -21.04 42.31
CA ASP A 476 -10.74 -22.02 42.36
C ASP A 476 -9.78 -21.74 41.19
N SER A 477 -8.57 -21.29 41.51
CA SER A 477 -7.58 -20.95 40.49
C SER A 477 -7.05 -22.16 39.73
N GLU A 478 -7.05 -23.35 40.35
CA GLU A 478 -6.60 -24.58 39.70
C GLU A 478 -7.65 -25.07 38.70
N GLU A 479 -8.92 -25.09 39.09
CA GLU A 479 -10.04 -25.41 38.19
C GLU A 479 -10.09 -24.46 36.99
N LEU A 480 -9.96 -23.14 37.23
CA LEU A 480 -9.94 -22.15 36.15
C LEU A 480 -8.73 -22.34 35.21
N ALA A 481 -7.55 -22.67 35.74
CA ALA A 481 -6.39 -22.95 34.92
C ALA A 481 -6.55 -24.22 34.07
N GLU A 482 -7.21 -25.27 34.59
CA GLU A 482 -7.57 -26.48 33.83
C GLU A 482 -8.57 -26.18 32.70
N LEU A 483 -9.46 -25.21 32.92
CA LEU A 483 -10.41 -24.73 31.92
C LEU A 483 -9.80 -23.75 30.90
N GLY A 484 -8.54 -23.35 31.11
CA GLY A 484 -7.75 -22.50 30.22
C GLY A 484 -7.66 -21.02 30.62
N PHE A 485 -8.32 -20.62 31.72
CA PHE A 485 -8.24 -19.28 32.31
C PHE A 485 -7.06 -19.22 33.30
N LYS A 486 -5.88 -18.92 32.78
CA LYS A 486 -4.63 -18.89 33.56
C LYS A 486 -4.52 -17.61 34.40
N ASN A 487 -3.61 -17.65 35.38
CA ASN A 487 -3.28 -16.54 36.28
C ASN A 487 -4.52 -15.88 36.90
N ALA A 488 -5.54 -16.69 37.19
CA ALA A 488 -6.77 -16.21 37.76
C ALA A 488 -6.53 -15.69 39.19
N GLU A 489 -7.00 -14.48 39.49
CA GLU A 489 -6.93 -13.87 40.82
C GLU A 489 -8.27 -13.22 41.16
N LEU A 490 -8.83 -13.54 42.32
CA LEU A 490 -10.00 -12.85 42.86
C LEU A 490 -9.61 -12.09 44.13
N THR A 491 -9.78 -10.76 44.15
CA THR A 491 -9.40 -9.93 45.31
C THR A 491 -10.50 -8.95 45.71
N ILE A 492 -10.55 -8.61 47.00
CA ILE A 492 -11.41 -7.55 47.54
C ILE A 492 -10.57 -6.46 48.21
N ARG A 493 -10.90 -5.19 47.97
CA ARG A 493 -10.16 -4.05 48.51
C ARG A 493 -11.11 -2.94 48.97
N PRO A 494 -10.68 -2.08 49.92
CA PRO A 494 -11.41 -0.86 50.25
C PRO A 494 -11.60 0.01 49.02
N ALA A 495 -12.80 0.60 48.84
CA ALA A 495 -12.94 1.73 47.94
C ALA A 495 -12.20 2.93 48.54
N GLN A 496 -11.21 3.47 47.83
CA GLN A 496 -10.50 4.69 48.23
C GLN A 496 -11.40 5.92 48.14
#